data_AF-B8C1V1-F1
#
_entry.id   AF-B8C1V1-F1
#
_cell.length_a   1.000
_cell.length_b   1.000
_cell.length_c   1.000
_cell.angle_alpha   90.00
_cell.angle_beta   90.00
_cell.angle_gamma   90.00
#
_symmetry.space_group_name_H-M   'P 1'
#
loop_
_entity.id
_entity.type
_entity.pdbx_description
1 polymer ?
#
loop_
_entity_poly.entity_id
_entity_poly.type
_entity_poly.pdbx_seq_one_letter_code
_entity_poly.pdbx_strand_id
1 'polypeptide(L)'
;MKVLSALFTTTLLSLIATTSTAAKDEPYVYGRDPKKDAEYDISMGMAGIQQAAQDPKLLAQLFQDMQDPQLMAEAKKMMESPEWKKKMKALTNDKDFKKQTDQMKAVMEDPNEAAKMAAKMEHMMKVGQADLNAEARDTMAQAMNAMNDPTIMAEAARMMKDPNFQQQLSQMAKDPSFQKYVSAMQDMMQDPSTKRQMEQVADSFRSAL
;
A
#
# COMPACT_ATOMS: atom_id res chain seq x y z
N MET A 1 67.15 39.74 50.43
CA MET A 1 66.20 38.84 51.15
C MET A 1 65.99 37.64 50.25
N LYS A 2 66.56 36.48 50.62
CA LYS A 2 65.84 35.30 51.18
C LYS A 2 64.89 34.69 50.15
N VAL A 3 64.89 33.41 49.77
CA VAL A 3 65.54 32.15 50.19
C VAL A 3 65.07 31.08 49.16
N LEU A 4 65.89 30.06 48.91
CA LEU A 4 65.61 28.64 48.56
C LEU A 4 64.18 28.24 48.10
N SER A 5 63.97 27.31 47.17
CA SER A 5 64.44 25.92 47.28
C SER A 5 64.12 25.12 46.01
N ALA A 6 65.12 24.40 45.51
CA ALA A 6 64.90 23.16 44.76
C ALA A 6 64.20 22.14 45.65
N LEU A 7 63.34 21.25 45.12
CA LEU A 7 63.14 19.90 45.67
C LEU A 7 62.52 18.94 44.60
N PHE A 8 63.32 17.93 44.23
CA PHE A 8 63.02 16.51 43.97
C PHE A 8 62.18 16.04 42.75
N THR A 9 62.70 15.20 41.83
CA THR A 9 62.73 13.70 41.87
C THR A 9 61.37 13.11 42.25
N THR A 10 60.71 12.17 41.55
CA THR A 10 61.11 10.84 41.03
C THR A 10 59.79 10.24 40.49
N THR A 11 59.73 9.70 39.26
CA THR A 11 59.64 8.25 38.96
C THR A 11 58.24 7.58 39.07
N LEU A 12 57.99 6.68 38.11
CA LEU A 12 57.07 5.51 38.15
C LEU A 12 55.60 5.80 37.78
N LEU A 13 55.15 5.51 36.55
CA LEU A 13 54.84 4.16 36.02
C LEU A 13 53.85 3.41 36.93
N SER A 14 52.55 3.43 36.55
CA SER A 14 51.63 2.28 36.70
C SER A 14 50.28 2.58 36.05
N LEU A 15 50.10 1.99 34.87
CA LEU A 15 48.93 1.22 34.46
C LEU A 15 47.66 1.37 35.32
N ILE A 16 46.65 2.08 34.81
CA ILE A 16 45.27 1.61 34.93
C ILE A 16 44.72 1.58 33.52
N ALA A 17 44.66 0.37 32.98
CA ALA A 17 43.74 0.01 31.93
C ALA A 17 42.32 0.25 32.44
N THR A 18 41.80 1.47 32.29
CA THR A 18 40.35 1.62 32.12
C THR A 18 40.10 1.30 30.67
N THR A 19 39.69 0.05 30.46
CA THR A 19 38.82 -0.37 29.37
C THR A 19 37.70 0.65 29.23
N SER A 20 37.97 1.72 28.49
CA SER A 20 36.92 2.46 27.81
C SER A 20 36.39 1.46 26.81
N THR A 21 35.39 0.70 27.24
CA THR A 21 34.42 0.08 26.36
C THR A 21 33.86 1.23 25.53
N ALA A 22 34.57 1.57 24.46
CA ALA A 22 33.96 2.04 23.26
C ALA A 22 32.88 1.00 22.98
N ALA A 23 31.66 1.32 23.42
CA ALA A 23 30.46 0.71 22.90
C ALA A 23 30.50 1.09 21.41
N LYS A 24 31.22 0.26 20.65
CA LYS A 24 31.08 0.16 19.22
C LYS A 24 29.58 -0.03 19.05
N ASP A 25 28.92 0.97 18.46
CA ASP A 25 27.57 0.82 17.94
C ASP A 25 27.62 -0.37 16.99
N GLU A 26 27.32 -1.56 17.52
CA GLU A 26 27.21 -2.75 16.70
C GLU A 26 26.10 -2.47 15.70
N PRO A 27 26.32 -2.72 14.40
CA PRO A 27 25.30 -2.55 13.39
C PRO A 27 24.08 -3.35 13.85
N TYR A 28 22.93 -2.69 13.89
CA TYR A 28 21.69 -3.29 14.36
C TYR A 28 21.43 -4.61 13.60
N VAL A 29 21.36 -5.72 14.34
CA VAL A 29 21.13 -7.07 13.81
C VAL A 29 19.72 -7.48 14.17
N TYR A 30 18.87 -7.59 13.15
CA TYR A 30 17.48 -8.04 13.27
C TYR A 30 17.41 -9.41 13.97
N GLY A 31 16.58 -9.52 15.01
CA GLY A 31 16.34 -10.76 15.76
C GLY A 31 17.11 -10.91 17.07
N ARG A 32 18.00 -9.98 17.43
CA ARG A 32 18.69 -9.98 18.75
C ARG A 32 17.90 -9.28 19.85
N ASP A 33 17.11 -8.26 19.49
CA ASP A 33 16.36 -7.47 20.45
C ASP A 33 14.95 -7.19 19.90
N PRO A 34 13.92 -7.90 20.40
CA PRO A 34 12.55 -7.76 19.94
C PRO A 34 11.99 -6.32 20.03
N LYS A 35 12.55 -5.49 20.92
CA LYS A 35 12.18 -4.07 21.02
C LYS A 35 12.83 -3.23 19.91
N LYS A 36 14.11 -3.44 19.61
CA LYS A 36 14.75 -2.74 18.49
C LYS A 36 14.23 -3.24 17.15
N ASP A 37 13.87 -4.51 17.05
CA ASP A 37 13.15 -5.09 15.92
C ASP A 37 11.81 -4.40 15.70
N ALA A 38 11.06 -4.17 16.78
CA ALA A 38 9.84 -3.40 16.74
C ALA A 38 10.03 -1.98 16.20
N GLU A 39 11.03 -1.28 16.72
CA GLU A 39 11.32 0.10 16.37
C GLU A 39 11.77 0.19 14.91
N TYR A 40 12.58 -0.76 14.46
CA TYR A 40 13.03 -0.86 13.08
C TYR A 40 11.88 -1.15 12.11
N ASP A 41 11.03 -2.13 12.40
CA ASP A 41 9.86 -2.46 11.57
C ASP A 41 8.87 -1.30 11.48
N ILE A 42 8.60 -0.64 12.61
CA ILE A 42 7.74 0.55 12.67
C ILE A 42 8.36 1.69 11.87
N SER A 43 9.68 1.90 11.98
CA SER A 43 10.38 2.94 11.22
C SER A 43 10.35 2.67 9.72
N MET A 44 10.51 1.42 9.30
CA MET A 44 10.45 1.01 7.90
C MET A 44 9.03 1.13 7.35
N GLY A 45 8.02 0.72 8.12
CA GLY A 45 6.62 0.88 7.75
C GLY A 45 6.22 2.36 7.63
N MET A 46 6.66 3.20 8.57
CA MET A 46 6.46 4.65 8.53
C MET A 46 7.16 5.29 7.33
N ALA A 47 8.38 4.86 7.01
CA ALA A 47 9.11 5.35 5.83
C ALA A 47 8.38 4.96 4.53
N GLY A 48 7.85 3.74 4.44
CA GLY A 48 7.04 3.28 3.31
C GLY A 48 5.74 4.11 3.15
N ILE A 49 5.05 4.38 4.25
CA ILE A 49 3.86 5.26 4.26
C ILE A 49 4.25 6.69 3.88
N GLN A 50 5.36 7.21 4.38
CA GLN A 50 5.83 8.56 4.07
C GLN A 50 6.24 8.68 2.59
N GLN A 51 6.82 7.64 2.01
CA GLN A 51 7.14 7.58 0.59
C GLN A 51 5.87 7.47 -0.26
N ALA A 52 4.92 6.63 0.13
CA ALA A 52 3.60 6.56 -0.50
C ALA A 52 2.84 7.90 -0.38
N ALA A 53 3.01 8.65 0.71
CA ALA A 53 2.39 9.95 0.89
C ALA A 53 3.04 11.08 0.07
N GLN A 54 4.25 10.86 -0.45
CA GLN A 54 4.93 11.80 -1.36
C GLN A 54 4.58 11.56 -2.83
N ASP A 55 4.12 10.35 -3.16
CA ASP A 55 3.70 9.98 -4.50
C ASP A 55 2.17 9.85 -4.58
N PRO A 56 1.48 10.78 -5.29
CA PRO A 56 0.02 10.76 -5.43
C PRO A 56 -0.54 9.42 -5.92
N LYS A 57 0.20 8.72 -6.80
CA LYS A 57 -0.22 7.43 -7.36
C LYS A 57 -0.12 6.31 -6.32
N LEU A 58 0.99 6.24 -5.59
CA LEU A 58 1.14 5.27 -4.49
C LEU A 58 0.15 5.55 -3.35
N LEU A 59 -0.13 6.82 -3.05
CA LEU A 59 -1.15 7.20 -2.07
C LEU A 59 -2.54 6.70 -2.51
N ALA A 60 -2.92 6.94 -3.77
CA ALA A 60 -4.21 6.51 -4.31
C ALA A 60 -4.33 4.97 -4.34
N GLN A 61 -3.26 4.27 -4.74
CA GLN A 61 -3.21 2.81 -4.71
C GLN A 61 -3.34 2.28 -3.27
N LEU A 62 -2.59 2.82 -2.33
CA LEU A 62 -2.68 2.44 -0.91
C LEU A 62 -4.09 2.67 -0.35
N PHE A 63 -4.74 3.76 -0.75
CA PHE A 63 -6.10 4.07 -0.33
C PHE A 63 -7.13 3.11 -0.94
N GLN A 64 -6.88 2.62 -2.15
CA GLN A 64 -7.69 1.60 -2.81
C GLN A 64 -7.46 0.21 -2.19
N ASP A 65 -6.22 -0.14 -1.87
CA ASP A 65 -5.86 -1.38 -1.18
C ASP A 65 -6.47 -1.41 0.25
N MET A 66 -6.54 -0.27 0.93
CA MET A 66 -7.24 -0.13 2.22
C MET A 66 -8.76 -0.25 2.12
N GLN A 67 -9.36 -0.09 0.94
CA GLN A 67 -10.79 -0.33 0.75
C GLN A 67 -11.11 -1.81 0.52
N ASP A 68 -10.10 -2.65 0.24
CA ASP A 68 -10.29 -4.08 0.13
C ASP A 68 -10.65 -4.67 1.52
N PRO A 69 -11.85 -5.27 1.66
CA PRO A 69 -12.31 -5.82 2.92
C PRO A 69 -11.44 -6.99 3.44
N GLN A 70 -10.77 -7.74 2.57
CA GLN A 70 -9.86 -8.82 2.99
C GLN A 70 -8.58 -8.25 3.58
N LEU A 71 -8.02 -7.24 2.91
CA LEU A 71 -6.80 -6.56 3.33
C LEU A 71 -7.04 -5.79 4.65
N MET A 72 -8.20 -5.15 4.80
CA MET A 72 -8.64 -4.57 6.08
C MET A 72 -8.80 -5.62 7.18
N ALA A 73 -9.38 -6.78 6.89
CA ALA A 73 -9.56 -7.84 7.88
C ALA A 73 -8.21 -8.38 8.37
N GLU A 74 -7.25 -8.54 7.47
CA GLU A 74 -5.89 -8.98 7.82
C GLU A 74 -5.10 -7.90 8.57
N ALA A 75 -5.15 -6.65 8.10
CA ALA A 75 -4.56 -5.51 8.80
C ALA A 75 -5.15 -5.36 10.21
N LYS A 76 -6.48 -5.50 10.34
CA LYS A 76 -7.17 -5.50 11.64
C LYS A 76 -6.72 -6.64 12.53
N LYS A 77 -6.55 -7.84 11.99
CA LYS A 77 -6.02 -8.99 12.74
C LYS A 77 -4.60 -8.75 13.24
N MET A 78 -3.74 -8.13 12.42
CA MET A 78 -2.39 -7.73 12.85
C MET A 78 -2.43 -6.63 13.91
N MET A 79 -3.28 -5.62 13.76
CA MET A 79 -3.47 -4.57 14.78
C MET A 79 -4.09 -5.10 16.08
N GLU A 80 -4.90 -6.15 16.00
CA GLU A 80 -5.49 -6.78 17.18
C GLU A 80 -4.53 -7.75 17.88
N SER A 81 -3.38 -8.05 17.28
CA SER A 81 -2.38 -8.92 17.87
C SER A 81 -1.89 -8.36 19.22
N PRO A 82 -1.64 -9.23 20.22
CA PRO A 82 -1.21 -8.79 21.54
C PRO A 82 0.15 -8.08 21.52
N GLU A 83 1.05 -8.46 20.61
CA GLU A 83 2.34 -7.79 20.39
C GLU A 83 2.14 -6.36 19.89
N TRP A 84 1.26 -6.16 18.90
CA TRP A 84 0.93 -4.82 18.42
C TRP A 84 0.25 -3.98 19.49
N LYS A 85 -0.74 -4.52 20.20
CA LYS A 85 -1.42 -3.83 21.31
C LYS A 85 -0.43 -3.42 22.40
N LYS A 86 0.53 -4.27 22.73
CA LYS A 86 1.56 -3.97 23.75
C LYS A 86 2.52 -2.88 23.26
N LYS A 87 2.97 -2.95 22.01
CA LYS A 87 3.82 -1.92 21.37
C LYS A 87 3.08 -0.59 21.28
N MET A 88 1.83 -0.58 20.81
CA MET A 88 1.03 0.65 20.79
C MET A 88 0.83 1.19 22.18
N LYS A 89 0.46 0.38 23.17
CA LYS A 89 0.28 0.87 24.54
C LYS A 89 1.57 1.45 25.15
N ALA A 90 2.74 0.94 24.77
CA ALA A 90 4.02 1.52 25.14
C ALA A 90 4.25 2.88 24.45
N LEU A 91 4.06 2.94 23.13
CA LEU A 91 4.12 4.17 22.33
C LEU A 91 3.14 5.24 22.79
N THR A 92 1.87 4.90 23.04
CA THR A 92 0.85 5.85 23.51
C THR A 92 1.13 6.38 24.91
N ASN A 93 1.90 5.65 25.72
CA ASN A 93 2.34 6.13 27.03
C ASN A 93 3.64 6.93 26.98
N ASP A 94 4.32 6.93 25.84
CA ASP A 94 5.51 7.74 25.64
C ASP A 94 5.16 9.24 25.64
N LYS A 95 5.99 10.05 26.29
CA LYS A 95 5.74 11.49 26.44
C LYS A 95 5.90 12.23 25.11
N ASP A 96 6.83 11.80 24.27
CA ASP A 96 7.07 12.45 22.98
C ASP A 96 5.95 12.14 22.00
N PHE A 97 5.44 10.90 22.02
CA PHE A 97 4.26 10.52 21.25
C PHE A 97 3.01 11.28 21.70
N LYS A 98 2.76 11.42 23.01
CA LYS A 98 1.63 12.24 23.52
C LYS A 98 1.74 13.69 23.07
N LYS A 99 2.92 14.29 23.18
CA LYS A 99 3.15 15.68 22.76
C LYS A 99 2.92 15.87 21.26
N GLN A 100 3.41 14.95 20.42
CA GLN A 100 3.14 14.98 18.98
C GLN A 100 1.66 14.77 18.66
N THR A 101 0.99 13.88 19.39
CA THR A 101 -0.45 13.64 19.23
C THR A 101 -1.26 14.88 19.57
N ASP A 102 -0.94 15.56 20.68
CA ASP A 102 -1.62 16.79 21.09
C ASP A 102 -1.37 17.93 20.08
N GLN A 103 -0.14 18.05 19.55
CA GLN A 103 0.17 19.00 18.49
C GLN A 103 -0.61 18.70 17.21
N MET A 104 -0.66 17.44 16.78
CA MET A 104 -1.40 17.03 15.59
C MET A 104 -2.90 17.27 15.78
N LYS A 105 -3.41 17.02 17.00
CA LYS A 105 -4.80 17.29 17.36
C LYS A 105 -5.12 18.78 17.31
N ALA A 106 -4.23 19.63 17.82
CA ALA A 106 -4.39 21.09 17.71
C ALA A 106 -4.39 21.58 16.26
N VAL A 107 -3.57 20.99 15.38
CA VAL A 107 -3.55 21.29 13.95
C VAL A 107 -4.82 20.79 13.23
N MET A 108 -5.36 19.64 13.62
CA MET A 108 -6.63 19.13 13.10
C MET A 108 -7.87 19.88 13.63
N GLU A 109 -7.82 20.35 14.87
CA GLU A 109 -8.87 21.17 15.48
C GLU A 109 -8.85 22.61 14.94
N ASP A 110 -7.75 23.05 14.30
CA ASP A 110 -7.71 24.29 13.53
C ASP A 110 -8.43 24.06 12.18
N PRO A 111 -9.61 24.64 11.98
CA PRO A 111 -10.39 24.43 10.76
C PRO A 111 -9.70 24.94 9.50
N ASN A 112 -8.78 25.91 9.58
CA ASN A 112 -8.05 26.41 8.41
C ASN A 112 -6.94 25.43 7.99
N GLU A 113 -6.20 24.88 8.95
CA GLU A 113 -5.14 23.91 8.65
C GLU A 113 -5.73 22.54 8.28
N ALA A 114 -6.82 22.12 8.94
CA ALA A 114 -7.58 20.95 8.55
C ALA A 114 -8.17 21.08 7.14
N ALA A 115 -8.75 22.23 6.78
CA ALA A 115 -9.27 22.46 5.43
C ALA A 115 -8.17 22.44 4.36
N LYS A 116 -7.01 23.06 4.63
CA LYS A 116 -5.85 23.00 3.72
C LYS A 116 -5.34 21.57 3.55
N MET A 117 -5.26 20.81 4.64
CA MET A 117 -4.81 19.43 4.61
C MET A 117 -5.81 18.55 3.84
N ALA A 118 -7.11 18.72 4.09
CA ALA A 118 -8.17 18.02 3.36
C ALA A 118 -8.13 18.36 1.87
N ALA A 119 -8.01 19.63 1.50
CA ALA A 119 -7.92 20.06 0.10
C ALA A 119 -6.65 19.53 -0.59
N LYS A 120 -5.51 19.53 0.10
CA LYS A 120 -4.25 18.98 -0.41
C LYS A 120 -4.35 17.46 -0.61
N MET A 121 -4.97 16.76 0.33
CA MET A 121 -5.19 15.32 0.26
C MET A 121 -6.19 14.97 -0.86
N GLU A 122 -7.30 15.69 -0.96
CA GLU A 122 -8.27 15.54 -2.05
C GLU A 122 -7.62 15.79 -3.41
N HIS A 123 -6.80 16.84 -3.54
CA HIS A 123 -6.06 17.12 -4.76
C HIS A 123 -5.08 16.00 -5.11
N MET A 124 -4.26 15.53 -4.16
CA MET A 124 -3.34 14.41 -4.40
C MET A 124 -4.08 13.13 -4.75
N MET A 125 -5.17 12.80 -4.05
CA MET A 125 -6.00 11.63 -4.38
C MET A 125 -6.59 11.76 -5.78
N LYS A 126 -7.09 12.93 -6.16
CA LYS A 126 -7.68 13.16 -7.49
C LYS A 126 -6.64 13.05 -8.61
N VAL A 127 -5.43 13.56 -8.39
CA VAL A 127 -4.32 13.44 -9.35
C VAL A 127 -3.87 11.98 -9.46
N GLY A 128 -3.62 11.31 -8.33
CA GLY A 128 -3.25 9.89 -8.32
C GLY A 128 -4.31 8.98 -8.95
N GLN A 129 -5.59 9.22 -8.66
CA GLN A 129 -6.70 8.49 -9.26
C GLN A 129 -6.82 8.79 -10.76
N ALA A 130 -6.56 10.02 -11.20
CA ALA A 130 -6.56 10.38 -12.62
C ALA A 130 -5.42 9.66 -13.37
N ASP A 131 -4.23 9.57 -12.76
CA ASP A 131 -3.09 8.86 -13.33
C ASP A 131 -3.33 7.34 -13.38
N LEU A 132 -3.86 6.76 -12.31
CA LEU A 132 -4.29 5.35 -12.28
C LEU A 132 -5.36 5.07 -13.33
N ASN A 133 -6.35 5.97 -13.49
CA ASN A 133 -7.40 5.82 -14.49
C ASN A 133 -6.87 5.99 -15.92
N ALA A 134 -5.89 6.86 -16.15
CA ALA A 134 -5.26 7.03 -17.46
C ALA A 134 -4.47 5.78 -17.85
N GLU A 135 -3.70 5.22 -16.93
CA GLU A 135 -2.95 3.97 -17.14
C GLU A 135 -3.88 2.76 -17.28
N ALA A 136 -4.95 2.68 -16.49
CA ALA A 136 -6.00 1.66 -16.61
C ALA A 136 -6.73 1.76 -17.97
N ARG A 137 -6.97 2.98 -18.46
CA ARG A 137 -7.55 3.21 -19.80
C ARG A 137 -6.58 2.79 -20.90
N ASP A 138 -5.29 3.08 -20.76
CA ASP A 138 -4.29 2.71 -21.75
C ASP A 138 -4.09 1.19 -21.79
N THR A 139 -4.00 0.53 -20.63
CA THR A 139 -3.96 -0.95 -20.54
C THR A 139 -5.24 -1.60 -21.04
N MET A 140 -6.41 -1.04 -20.75
CA MET A 140 -7.69 -1.53 -21.30
C MET A 140 -7.80 -1.29 -22.80
N ALA A 141 -7.31 -0.16 -23.32
CA ALA A 141 -7.25 0.12 -24.75
C ALA A 141 -6.28 -0.82 -25.47
N GLN A 142 -5.13 -1.12 -24.87
CA GLN A 142 -4.19 -2.12 -25.37
C GLN A 142 -4.79 -3.53 -25.35
N ALA A 143 -5.52 -3.90 -24.29
CA ALA A 143 -6.23 -5.17 -24.21
C ALA A 143 -7.37 -5.27 -25.24
N MET A 144 -8.14 -4.19 -25.46
CA MET A 144 -9.17 -4.14 -26.51
C MET A 144 -8.54 -4.18 -27.92
N ASN A 145 -7.42 -3.50 -28.15
CA ASN A 145 -6.68 -3.56 -29.41
C ASN A 145 -6.10 -4.96 -29.65
N ALA A 146 -5.60 -5.63 -28.62
CA ALA A 146 -5.16 -7.02 -28.70
C ALA A 146 -6.32 -7.98 -28.98
N MET A 147 -7.52 -7.73 -28.45
CA MET A 147 -8.73 -8.51 -28.80
C MET A 147 -9.23 -8.25 -30.23
N ASN A 148 -9.04 -7.03 -30.74
CA ASN A 148 -9.36 -6.67 -32.13
C ASN A 148 -8.24 -7.05 -33.11
N ASP A 149 -7.08 -7.52 -32.62
CA ASP A 149 -6.02 -8.00 -33.45
C ASP A 149 -6.48 -9.29 -34.15
N PRO A 150 -6.54 -9.32 -35.50
CA PRO A 150 -7.03 -10.48 -36.24
C PRO A 150 -6.19 -11.73 -36.01
N THR A 151 -4.93 -11.59 -35.60
CA THR A 151 -4.02 -12.68 -35.28
C THR A 151 -4.36 -13.32 -33.94
N ILE A 152 -4.61 -12.49 -32.91
CA ILE A 152 -5.09 -12.95 -31.60
C ILE A 152 -6.50 -13.51 -31.72
N MET A 153 -7.38 -12.89 -32.52
CA MET A 153 -8.72 -13.38 -32.77
C MET A 153 -8.70 -14.70 -33.57
N ALA A 154 -7.77 -14.87 -34.51
CA ALA A 154 -7.57 -16.13 -35.22
C ALA A 154 -7.04 -17.23 -34.29
N GLU A 155 -6.13 -16.91 -33.38
CA GLU A 155 -5.61 -17.84 -32.38
C GLU A 155 -6.68 -18.20 -31.35
N ALA A 156 -7.45 -17.24 -30.86
CA ALA A 156 -8.62 -17.47 -30.01
C ALA A 156 -9.68 -18.32 -30.72
N ALA A 157 -9.94 -18.07 -32.02
CA ALA A 157 -10.83 -18.89 -32.83
C ALA A 157 -10.28 -20.30 -33.07
N ARG A 158 -8.96 -20.46 -33.14
CA ARG A 158 -8.27 -21.74 -33.26
C ARG A 158 -8.37 -22.53 -31.96
N MET A 159 -8.19 -21.87 -30.83
CA MET A 159 -8.35 -22.42 -29.49
C MET A 159 -9.83 -22.77 -29.20
N MET A 160 -10.79 -21.97 -29.65
CA MET A 160 -12.22 -22.31 -29.61
C MET A 160 -12.58 -23.54 -30.47
N LYS A 161 -11.82 -23.78 -31.54
CA LYS A 161 -11.95 -24.96 -32.40
C LYS A 161 -11.13 -26.15 -31.88
N ASP A 162 -10.34 -25.97 -30.83
CA ASP A 162 -9.57 -27.05 -30.23
C ASP A 162 -10.53 -28.05 -29.57
N PRO A 163 -10.44 -29.35 -29.89
CA PRO A 163 -11.31 -30.36 -29.32
C PRO A 163 -11.20 -30.46 -27.78
N ASN A 164 -10.04 -30.19 -27.18
CA ASN A 164 -9.89 -30.16 -25.72
C ASN A 164 -10.64 -28.98 -25.11
N PHE A 165 -10.54 -27.80 -25.73
CA PHE A 165 -11.29 -26.63 -25.29
C PHE A 165 -12.79 -26.82 -25.50
N GLN A 166 -13.23 -27.42 -26.62
CA GLN A 166 -14.64 -27.75 -26.84
C GLN A 166 -15.19 -28.77 -25.84
N GLN A 167 -14.38 -29.76 -25.44
CA GLN A 167 -14.76 -30.70 -24.39
C GLN A 167 -14.86 -30.02 -23.03
N GLN A 168 -13.90 -29.16 -22.69
CA GLN A 168 -13.89 -28.42 -21.42
C GLN A 168 -15.06 -27.43 -21.35
N LEU A 169 -15.35 -26.74 -22.46
CA LEU A 169 -16.49 -25.83 -22.59
C LEU A 169 -17.82 -26.60 -22.59
N SER A 170 -17.87 -27.81 -23.17
CA SER A 170 -19.04 -28.69 -23.07
C SER A 170 -19.24 -29.28 -21.68
N GLN A 171 -18.17 -29.55 -20.92
CA GLN A 171 -18.27 -29.97 -19.52
C GLN A 171 -18.74 -28.80 -18.64
N MET A 172 -18.21 -27.60 -18.88
CA MET A 172 -18.62 -26.38 -18.20
C MET A 172 -20.06 -25.99 -18.56
N ALA A 173 -20.50 -26.16 -19.81
CA ALA A 173 -21.89 -25.93 -20.24
C ALA A 173 -22.88 -26.97 -19.68
N LYS A 174 -22.39 -28.14 -19.26
CA LYS A 174 -23.17 -29.14 -18.52
C LYS A 174 -23.19 -28.86 -17.02
N ASP A 175 -22.40 -27.91 -16.54
CA ASP A 175 -22.44 -27.49 -15.14
C ASP A 175 -23.73 -26.71 -14.87
N PRO A 176 -24.55 -27.12 -13.87
CA PRO A 176 -25.78 -26.41 -13.50
C PRO A 176 -25.57 -24.94 -13.15
N SER A 177 -24.39 -24.58 -12.64
CA SER A 177 -24.03 -23.19 -12.32
C SER A 177 -23.86 -22.35 -13.58
N PHE A 178 -23.25 -22.91 -14.62
CA PHE A 178 -23.07 -22.23 -15.91
C PHE A 178 -24.38 -22.17 -16.70
N GLN A 179 -25.23 -23.20 -16.65
CA GLN A 179 -26.58 -23.11 -17.23
C GLN A 179 -27.40 -21.98 -16.62
N LYS A 180 -27.35 -21.82 -15.29
CA LYS A 180 -28.01 -20.68 -14.63
C LYS A 180 -27.44 -19.34 -15.08
N TYR A 181 -26.13 -19.25 -15.27
CA TYR A 181 -25.47 -18.04 -15.76
C TYR A 181 -25.86 -17.72 -17.21
N VAL A 182 -25.86 -18.69 -18.10
CA VAL A 182 -26.26 -18.51 -19.52
C VAL A 182 -27.74 -18.14 -19.62
N SER A 183 -28.61 -18.81 -18.86
CA SER A 183 -30.04 -18.46 -18.82
C SER A 183 -30.27 -17.05 -18.27
N ALA A 184 -29.58 -16.67 -17.18
CA ALA A 184 -29.68 -15.32 -16.63
C ALA A 184 -29.15 -14.25 -17.60
N MET A 185 -28.07 -14.54 -18.34
CA MET A 185 -27.54 -13.65 -19.36
C MET A 185 -28.48 -13.53 -20.56
N GLN A 186 -29.13 -14.63 -20.95
CA GLN A 186 -30.13 -14.65 -22.02
C GLN A 186 -31.40 -13.89 -21.64
N ASP A 187 -31.87 -14.03 -20.40
CA ASP A 187 -32.98 -13.24 -19.85
C ASP A 187 -32.61 -11.76 -19.79
N MET A 188 -31.39 -11.42 -19.32
CA MET A 188 -30.91 -10.05 -19.29
C MET A 188 -30.80 -9.42 -20.69
N MET A 189 -30.42 -10.20 -21.72
CA MET A 189 -30.30 -9.70 -23.10
C MET A 189 -31.66 -9.58 -23.80
N GLN A 190 -32.64 -10.37 -23.38
CA GLN A 190 -34.03 -10.25 -23.82
C GLN A 190 -34.80 -9.20 -23.02
N ASP A 191 -34.27 -8.76 -21.88
CA ASP A 191 -34.84 -7.67 -21.09
C ASP A 191 -34.79 -6.36 -21.91
N PRO A 192 -35.95 -5.72 -22.16
CA PRO A 192 -36.02 -4.49 -22.93
C PRO A 192 -35.28 -3.31 -22.26
N SER A 193 -34.97 -3.37 -20.96
CA SER A 193 -34.19 -2.36 -20.25
C SER A 193 -32.69 -2.44 -20.59
N THR A 194 -32.11 -3.64 -20.58
CA THR A 194 -30.73 -3.89 -20.98
C THR A 194 -30.53 -3.59 -22.47
N LYS A 195 -31.51 -3.94 -23.31
CA LYS A 195 -31.47 -3.65 -24.75
C LYS A 195 -31.37 -2.15 -25.03
N ARG A 196 -32.09 -1.32 -24.27
CA ARG A 196 -31.96 0.15 -24.36
C ARG A 196 -30.61 0.66 -23.87
N GLN A 197 -30.04 0.08 -22.83
CA GLN A 197 -28.68 0.43 -22.40
C GLN A 197 -27.64 0.07 -23.47
N MET A 198 -27.80 -1.09 -24.10
CA MET A 198 -26.90 -1.54 -25.18
C MET A 198 -27.01 -0.66 -26.43
N GLU A 199 -28.24 -0.23 -26.78
CA GLU A 199 -28.47 0.77 -27.83
C GLU A 199 -27.87 2.14 -27.48
N GLN A 200 -28.01 2.60 -26.23
CA GLN A 200 -27.39 3.85 -25.77
C GLN A 200 -25.85 3.80 -25.82
N VAL A 201 -25.26 2.67 -25.43
CA VAL A 201 -23.81 2.45 -25.52
C VAL A 201 -23.38 2.39 -26.99
N ALA A 202 -24.12 1.70 -27.85
CA ALA A 202 -23.83 1.63 -29.28
C ALA A 202 -23.94 3.00 -29.97
N ASP A 203 -24.94 3.81 -29.63
CA ASP A 203 -25.11 5.17 -30.14
C ASP A 203 -24.02 6.12 -29.63
N SER A 204 -23.59 5.97 -28.38
CA SER A 204 -22.44 6.72 -27.84
C SER A 204 -21.12 6.36 -28.53
N PHE A 205 -20.98 5.10 -28.96
CA PHE A 205 -19.82 4.65 -29.72
C PHE A 205 -19.85 5.14 -31.17
N ARG A 206 -21.03 5.18 -31.79
CA ARG A 206 -21.24 5.64 -33.17
C ARG A 206 -21.12 7.15 -33.34
N SER A 207 -21.39 7.90 -32.27
CA SER A 207 -21.21 9.36 -32.21
C SER A 207 -19.78 9.78 -31.83
N ALA A 208 -18.96 8.84 -31.38
CA ALA A 208 -17.54 9.04 -31.07
C ALA A 208 -16.58 8.62 -32.20
N LEU A 209 -17.11 8.09 -33.31
CA LEU A 209 -16.41 7.80 -34.57
C LEU A 209 -16.76 8.87 -35.62
#